data_AF-A0AAV4ULU1-F1
#
_entry.id   AF-A0AAV4ULU1-F1
#
_cell.length_a   1.000
_cell.length_b   1.000
_cell.length_c   1.000
_cell.angle_alpha   90.00
_cell.angle_beta   90.00
_cell.angle_gamma   90.00
#
_symmetry.space_group_name_H-M   'P 1'
#
loop_
_entity.id
_entity.type
_entity.pdbx_description
1 polymer ?
#
loop_
_entity_poly.entity_id
_entity_poly.type
_entity_poly.pdbx_seq_one_letter_code
_entity_poly.pdbx_strand_id
1 'polypeptide(L)'
;MEKELLIESNNIKDNSAVFGIEFNLQSHANQFGLVPAYFRKNIVLNNRDIGAGQKFGYQPTSYAIGIRGVQLVNVTRNIFENPNLQFELLTGVLTGSVDNKINVGNNWWGTTEVNEIQKRIFDFDDWNGYAIADFNPYLGSSNIDSEVIRFNNRDQLVFIDGQIGGRLYNNLKLSRRAEPYIVSSDLTVMHGATLFIDPGVVLEFYPSVGILVLGDLVAQGTKEDPVTMRPAKIFDERRFRRQAKSILSRFCVDGKCGKRNEGFLETYNVTTEQWVPICDARFTERNAQVVCKELGYSTLNVYTTFGPRLEMGPTQTSHIRSWPHSLECVGTEALLLDCEYRLNGYVDNYKCPYDGISYMYIVDQKHCQVMKITGVVYASPFVILKLLTLL
;
A
#
# COMPACT_ATOMS: atom_id res chain seq x y z
N MET A 1 -17.82 9.23 -15.38
CA MET A 1 -18.58 10.49 -15.54
C MET A 1 -18.23 11.34 -14.34
N GLU A 2 -17.50 12.42 -14.57
CA GLU A 2 -17.02 13.33 -13.51
C GLU A 2 -18.20 14.05 -12.87
N LYS A 3 -18.20 14.15 -11.54
CA LYS A 3 -19.26 14.83 -10.79
C LYS A 3 -18.63 15.89 -9.90
N GLU A 4 -19.10 17.12 -10.06
CA GLU A 4 -18.89 18.17 -9.08
C GLU A 4 -19.57 17.76 -7.77
N LEU A 5 -18.91 18.02 -6.65
CA LEU A 5 -19.39 17.61 -5.33
C LEU A 5 -19.32 18.80 -4.37
N LEU A 6 -20.43 19.08 -3.68
CA LEU A 6 -20.48 20.06 -2.60
C LEU A 6 -21.33 19.48 -1.46
N ILE A 7 -20.70 19.30 -0.30
CA ILE A 7 -21.37 18.94 0.95
C ILE A 7 -21.00 20.01 1.98
N GLU A 8 -21.98 20.85 2.31
CA GLU A 8 -21.78 21.97 3.21
C GLU A 8 -22.87 22.08 4.29
N SER A 9 -22.46 22.43 5.51
CA SER A 9 -23.36 22.72 6.65
C SER A 9 -24.24 21.55 7.09
N ASN A 10 -23.72 20.32 7.05
CA ASN A 10 -24.43 19.13 7.52
C ASN A 10 -24.04 18.73 8.94
N ASN A 11 -24.93 18.00 9.59
CA ASN A 11 -24.76 17.50 10.95
C ASN A 11 -24.87 15.97 10.96
N ILE A 12 -23.77 15.28 11.23
CA ILE A 12 -23.62 13.81 11.17
C ILE A 12 -23.19 13.33 12.55
N LYS A 13 -24.18 13.07 13.41
CA LYS A 13 -23.94 12.72 14.81
C LYS A 13 -24.58 11.41 15.19
N ASP A 14 -23.94 10.72 16.15
CA ASP A 14 -24.50 9.57 16.86
C ASP A 14 -24.89 8.38 15.96
N ASN A 15 -24.22 8.22 14.81
CA ASN A 15 -24.47 7.09 13.91
C ASN A 15 -23.66 5.85 14.31
N SER A 16 -24.21 4.67 14.06
CA SER A 16 -23.51 3.39 14.18
C SER A 16 -23.19 2.85 12.79
N ALA A 17 -21.95 2.96 12.34
CA ALA A 17 -21.52 2.45 11.04
C ALA A 17 -20.02 2.13 11.02
N VAL A 18 -19.59 1.29 10.08
CA VAL A 18 -18.15 1.03 9.83
C VAL A 18 -17.46 2.30 9.33
N PHE A 19 -18.16 3.09 8.50
CA PHE A 19 -17.73 4.41 8.08
C PHE A 19 -18.92 5.36 7.99
N GLY A 20 -18.69 6.65 8.27
CA GLY A 20 -19.73 7.67 8.21
C GLY A 20 -20.08 8.07 6.78
N ILE A 21 -19.10 8.61 6.06
CA ILE A 21 -19.20 8.96 4.64
C ILE A 21 -18.01 8.37 3.88
N GLU A 22 -18.26 7.73 2.74
CA GLU A 22 -17.19 7.33 1.82
C GLU A 22 -17.45 7.93 0.44
N PHE A 23 -16.45 8.67 -0.06
CA PHE A 23 -16.37 9.11 -1.44
C PHE A 23 -15.54 8.11 -2.23
N ASN A 24 -16.16 7.36 -3.14
CA ASN A 24 -15.45 6.50 -4.08
C ASN A 24 -15.53 7.12 -5.48
N LEU A 25 -14.57 7.98 -5.78
CA LEU A 25 -14.57 8.82 -6.98
C LEU A 25 -13.63 8.23 -8.03
N GLN A 26 -14.17 7.31 -8.83
CA GLN A 26 -13.50 6.77 -10.01
C GLN A 26 -13.71 7.74 -11.18
N SER A 27 -12.65 8.45 -11.57
CA SER A 27 -12.68 9.44 -12.65
C SER A 27 -11.62 9.15 -13.73
N HIS A 28 -11.86 9.64 -14.94
CA HIS A 28 -10.85 9.75 -16.01
C HIS A 28 -10.07 11.08 -15.93
N ALA A 29 -9.96 11.66 -14.71
CA ALA A 29 -9.45 13.01 -14.46
C ALA A 29 -8.07 13.32 -15.07
N ASN A 30 -7.24 12.31 -15.37
CA ASN A 30 -6.00 12.49 -16.13
C ASN A 30 -6.21 13.10 -17.54
N GLN A 31 -7.43 13.09 -18.10
CA GLN A 31 -7.76 13.67 -19.41
C GLN A 31 -8.58 14.98 -19.37
N PHE A 32 -9.26 15.31 -18.26
CA PHE A 32 -10.26 16.40 -18.24
C PHE A 32 -9.97 17.55 -17.26
N GLY A 33 -8.90 17.45 -16.46
CA GLY A 33 -8.49 18.51 -15.52
C GLY A 33 -9.06 18.34 -14.12
N LEU A 34 -8.83 19.34 -13.26
CA LEU A 34 -9.25 19.31 -11.84
C LEU A 34 -10.76 19.53 -11.72
N VAL A 35 -11.50 18.49 -11.31
CA VAL A 35 -12.94 18.58 -11.03
C VAL A 35 -13.16 18.98 -9.57
N PRO A 36 -13.82 20.11 -9.29
CA PRO A 36 -13.96 20.63 -7.94
C PRO A 36 -14.86 19.72 -7.06
N ALA A 37 -14.36 19.40 -5.87
CA ALA A 37 -15.10 18.67 -4.84
C ALA A 37 -14.83 19.30 -3.46
N TYR A 38 -15.89 19.60 -2.71
CA TYR A 38 -15.82 20.29 -1.43
C TYR A 38 -16.64 19.59 -0.34
N PHE A 39 -16.03 19.40 0.81
CA PHE A 39 -16.67 18.98 2.05
C PHE A 39 -16.34 20.00 3.14
N ARG A 40 -17.25 20.93 3.44
CA ARG A 40 -16.94 22.07 4.32
C ARG A 40 -18.02 22.44 5.31
N LYS A 41 -17.65 22.99 6.47
CA LYS A 41 -18.61 23.44 7.50
C LYS A 41 -19.54 22.34 8.02
N ASN A 42 -19.13 21.07 7.94
CA ASN A 42 -19.90 19.96 8.47
C ASN A 42 -19.46 19.63 9.90
N ILE A 43 -20.39 19.10 10.69
CA ILE A 43 -20.17 18.68 12.07
C ILE A 43 -20.33 17.16 12.13
N VAL A 44 -19.27 16.44 12.51
CA VAL A 44 -19.21 14.98 12.51
C VAL A 44 -18.76 14.50 13.89
N LEU A 45 -19.70 14.15 14.78
CA LEU A 45 -19.39 13.80 16.19
C LEU A 45 -20.02 12.47 16.61
N ASN A 46 -19.38 11.80 17.59
CA ASN A 46 -19.94 10.65 18.31
C ASN A 46 -20.41 9.47 17.43
N ASN A 47 -19.89 9.37 16.21
CA ASN A 47 -20.13 8.20 15.37
C ASN A 47 -19.32 7.01 15.94
N ARG A 48 -19.89 5.80 15.86
CA ARG A 48 -19.32 4.60 16.47
C ARG A 48 -19.28 3.42 15.51
N ASP A 49 -18.23 2.62 15.65
CA ASP A 49 -18.06 1.39 14.90
C ASP A 49 -19.09 0.32 15.33
N ILE A 50 -19.65 -0.40 14.37
CA ILE A 50 -20.56 -1.54 14.61
C ILE A 50 -19.81 -2.87 14.82
N GLY A 51 -18.48 -2.84 14.85
CA GLY A 51 -17.67 -3.99 15.19
C GLY A 51 -17.75 -5.10 14.16
N ALA A 52 -17.75 -4.75 12.86
CA ALA A 52 -17.50 -5.73 11.82
C ALA A 52 -16.11 -6.34 12.08
N GLY A 53 -16.11 -7.59 12.53
CA GLY A 53 -14.98 -8.23 13.19
C GLY A 53 -13.63 -8.10 12.48
N GLN A 54 -12.57 -8.27 13.28
CA GLN A 54 -11.16 -8.26 12.87
C GLN A 54 -10.94 -8.66 11.41
N LYS A 55 -10.80 -7.66 10.54
CA LYS A 55 -10.19 -7.86 9.23
C LYS A 55 -8.69 -7.75 9.43
N PHE A 56 -8.01 -8.90 9.35
CA PHE A 56 -6.55 -8.95 9.38
C PHE A 56 -5.97 -8.13 8.22
N GLY A 57 -5.23 -7.06 8.51
CA GLY A 57 -4.49 -6.28 7.52
C GLY A 57 -4.24 -4.83 7.95
N TYR A 58 -3.29 -4.16 7.29
CA TYR A 58 -2.95 -2.74 7.45
C TYR A 58 -4.06 -1.80 6.90
N GLN A 59 -5.30 -2.27 6.85
CA GLN A 59 -6.43 -1.51 6.36
C GLN A 59 -7.24 -0.98 7.56
N PRO A 60 -7.63 0.30 7.53
CA PRO A 60 -8.42 0.90 8.60
C PRO A 60 -9.76 0.18 8.74
N THR A 61 -10.11 -0.19 9.97
CA THR A 61 -11.35 -0.92 10.29
C THR A 61 -12.55 0.01 10.31
N SER A 62 -12.37 1.26 10.76
CA SER A 62 -13.44 2.25 10.82
C SER A 62 -12.93 3.69 10.72
N TYR A 63 -13.72 4.55 10.08
CA TYR A 63 -13.35 5.96 9.89
C TYR A 63 -14.57 6.87 9.69
N ALA A 64 -14.48 8.15 10.09
CA ALA A 64 -15.61 9.06 9.95
C ALA A 64 -15.86 9.45 8.49
N ILE A 65 -14.79 9.79 7.76
CA ILE A 65 -14.83 10.12 6.33
C ILE A 65 -13.72 9.38 5.59
N GLY A 66 -14.05 8.77 4.45
CA GLY A 66 -13.09 8.19 3.52
C GLY A 66 -13.17 8.86 2.15
N ILE A 67 -12.01 9.21 1.60
CA ILE A 67 -11.86 9.67 0.22
C ILE A 67 -11.05 8.61 -0.52
N ARG A 68 -11.64 7.99 -1.54
CA ARG A 68 -11.03 6.95 -2.36
C ARG A 68 -11.16 7.28 -3.85
N GLY A 69 -10.29 6.67 -4.64
CA GLY A 69 -10.28 6.80 -6.09
C GLY A 69 -9.15 7.72 -6.55
N VAL A 70 -9.47 8.65 -7.45
CA VAL A 70 -8.47 9.52 -8.09
C VAL A 70 -8.77 11.02 -7.98
N GLN A 71 -10.00 11.39 -7.59
CA GLN A 71 -10.39 12.80 -7.48
C GLN A 71 -10.04 13.36 -6.09
N LEU A 72 -9.44 14.56 -6.08
CA LEU A 72 -9.10 15.27 -4.84
C LEU A 72 -10.34 15.99 -4.29
N VAL A 73 -10.61 15.82 -2.99
CA VAL A 73 -11.73 16.47 -2.30
C VAL A 73 -11.18 17.44 -1.26
N ASN A 74 -11.57 18.70 -1.33
CA ASN A 74 -11.15 19.73 -0.37
C ASN A 74 -12.03 19.66 0.88
N VAL A 75 -11.42 19.28 2.02
CA VAL A 75 -12.10 19.09 3.30
C VAL A 75 -11.71 20.24 4.24
N THR A 76 -12.54 21.27 4.39
CA THR A 76 -12.14 22.45 5.18
C THR A 76 -13.24 22.94 6.12
N ARG A 77 -12.87 23.49 7.29
CA ARG A 77 -13.82 24.06 8.25
C ARG A 77 -14.84 23.07 8.80
N ASN A 78 -14.47 21.81 9.00
CA ASN A 78 -15.32 20.80 9.62
C ASN A 78 -14.91 20.56 11.08
N ILE A 79 -15.84 20.02 11.87
CA ILE A 79 -15.58 19.57 13.25
C ILE A 79 -15.64 18.05 13.29
N PHE A 80 -14.52 17.40 13.61
CA PHE A 80 -14.40 15.96 13.80
C PHE A 80 -14.14 15.63 15.27
N GLU A 81 -14.98 14.76 15.84
CA GLU A 81 -14.79 14.24 17.20
C GLU A 81 -15.52 12.91 17.38
N ASN A 82 -14.88 11.82 16.96
CA ASN A 82 -15.45 10.47 16.93
C ASN A 82 -14.54 9.48 17.66
N PRO A 83 -14.46 9.52 19.01
CA PRO A 83 -13.49 8.73 19.78
C PRO A 83 -13.68 7.21 19.62
N ASN A 84 -14.87 6.76 19.20
CA ASN A 84 -15.20 5.35 19.00
C ASN A 84 -14.88 4.83 17.58
N LEU A 85 -14.33 5.66 16.69
CA LEU A 85 -13.81 5.26 15.39
C LEU A 85 -12.28 5.21 15.42
N GLN A 86 -11.68 4.35 14.59
CA GLN A 86 -10.22 4.24 14.51
C GLN A 86 -9.58 5.54 13.96
N PHE A 87 -10.11 6.05 12.85
CA PHE A 87 -9.63 7.29 12.21
C PHE A 87 -10.78 8.30 12.01
N GLU A 88 -10.46 9.57 11.94
CA GLU A 88 -11.42 10.61 11.52
C GLU A 88 -11.49 10.68 9.99
N LEU A 89 -10.31 10.65 9.34
CA LEU A 89 -10.19 10.79 7.90
C LEU A 89 -9.33 9.67 7.31
N LEU A 90 -9.78 9.12 6.19
CA LEU A 90 -9.02 8.23 5.33
C LEU A 90 -8.82 8.91 3.96
N THR A 91 -7.58 9.02 3.53
CA THR A 91 -7.20 9.64 2.24
C THR A 91 -6.67 8.62 1.23
N GLY A 92 -7.47 7.59 0.95
CA GLY A 92 -7.20 6.51 0.00
C GLY A 92 -7.24 6.90 -1.48
N VAL A 93 -6.87 8.13 -1.81
CA VAL A 93 -6.72 8.60 -3.19
C VAL A 93 -5.35 8.13 -3.69
N LEU A 94 -5.36 7.37 -4.78
CA LEU A 94 -4.12 6.88 -5.38
C LEU A 94 -3.47 8.02 -6.15
N THR A 95 -2.24 8.39 -5.77
CA THR A 95 -1.46 9.41 -6.46
C THR A 95 -0.10 8.86 -6.89
N GLY A 96 0.32 9.22 -8.10
CA GLY A 96 1.68 8.99 -8.59
C GLY A 96 2.66 10.11 -8.20
N SER A 97 2.20 11.22 -7.61
CA SER A 97 3.02 12.36 -7.21
C SER A 97 2.69 12.84 -5.79
N VAL A 98 3.73 13.21 -5.04
CA VAL A 98 3.61 13.84 -3.71
C VAL A 98 3.09 15.28 -3.76
N ASP A 99 3.04 15.89 -4.94
CA ASP A 99 2.51 17.24 -5.11
C ASP A 99 0.98 17.27 -5.08
N ASN A 100 0.35 16.13 -5.37
CA ASN A 100 -1.11 15.97 -5.32
C ASN A 100 -1.57 15.75 -3.88
N LYS A 101 -1.55 16.83 -3.10
CA LYS A 101 -1.99 16.84 -1.70
C LYS A 101 -3.50 17.08 -1.63
N ILE A 102 -4.14 16.41 -0.67
CA ILE A 102 -5.53 16.69 -0.31
C ILE A 102 -5.51 17.78 0.76
N ASN A 103 -6.14 18.91 0.44
CA ASN A 103 -6.33 19.97 1.41
C ASN A 103 -7.36 19.53 2.45
N VAL A 104 -6.89 19.26 3.67
CA VAL A 104 -7.70 18.96 4.85
C VAL A 104 -7.46 19.97 5.97
N GLY A 105 -7.08 21.19 5.60
CA GLY A 105 -6.82 22.28 6.52
C GLY A 105 -8.10 22.87 7.12
N ASN A 106 -7.92 23.75 8.09
CA ASN A 106 -8.94 24.47 8.82
C ASN A 106 -10.00 23.55 9.45
N ASN A 107 -9.68 22.31 9.83
CA ASN A 107 -10.61 21.42 10.53
C ASN A 107 -10.26 21.34 12.03
N TRP A 108 -11.26 21.04 12.86
CA TRP A 108 -11.07 20.63 14.25
C TRP A 108 -11.02 19.10 14.31
N TRP A 109 -10.03 18.56 15.03
CA TRP A 109 -9.75 17.11 15.08
C TRP A 109 -9.94 16.50 16.48
N GLY A 110 -10.59 17.22 17.39
CA GLY A 110 -10.76 16.81 18.80
C GLY A 110 -9.61 17.22 19.73
N THR A 111 -8.49 17.69 19.19
CA THR A 111 -7.28 18.06 19.95
C THR A 111 -6.49 19.16 19.24
N THR A 112 -5.69 19.90 20.01
CA THR A 112 -4.71 20.86 19.49
C THR A 112 -3.30 20.27 19.35
N GLU A 113 -3.07 19.04 19.80
CA GLU A 113 -1.78 18.38 19.73
C GLU A 113 -1.54 17.74 18.35
N VAL A 114 -0.53 18.22 17.62
CA VAL A 114 -0.22 17.79 16.24
C VAL A 114 -0.03 16.28 16.11
N ASN A 115 0.66 15.64 17.07
CA ASN A 115 0.94 14.21 17.04
C ASN A 115 -0.34 13.36 17.17
N GLU A 116 -1.29 13.81 17.99
CA GLU A 116 -2.57 13.14 18.16
C GLU A 116 -3.46 13.35 16.93
N ILE A 117 -3.40 14.52 16.28
CA ILE A 117 -4.08 14.76 15.01
C ILE A 117 -3.56 13.80 13.93
N GLN A 118 -2.24 13.68 13.80
CA GLN A 118 -1.63 12.82 12.78
C GLN A 118 -2.05 11.35 12.95
N LYS A 119 -2.10 10.82 14.18
CA LYS A 119 -2.58 9.45 14.46
C LYS A 119 -4.05 9.21 14.07
N ARG A 120 -4.85 10.29 13.94
CA ARG A 120 -6.28 10.23 13.63
C ARG A 120 -6.58 10.36 12.14
N ILE A 121 -5.56 10.63 11.31
CA ILE A 121 -5.68 10.76 9.86
C ILE A 121 -4.90 9.60 9.23
N PHE A 122 -5.57 8.81 8.39
CA PHE A 122 -4.92 7.76 7.61
C PHE A 122 -4.54 8.30 6.23
N ASP A 123 -3.25 8.52 5.98
CA ASP A 123 -2.75 9.15 4.74
C ASP A 123 -1.51 8.47 4.15
N PHE A 124 -0.78 9.20 3.32
CA PHE A 124 0.51 8.78 2.75
C PHE A 124 1.52 8.30 3.80
N ASP A 125 1.52 8.84 5.03
CA ASP A 125 2.48 8.45 6.07
C ASP A 125 2.18 7.06 6.65
N ASP A 126 0.91 6.64 6.64
CA ASP A 126 0.50 5.27 7.00
C ASP A 126 0.61 4.32 5.82
N TRP A 127 0.33 4.82 4.62
CA TRP A 127 0.37 4.06 3.38
C TRP A 127 0.88 4.92 2.22
N ASN A 128 2.16 4.76 1.85
CA ASN A 128 2.84 5.54 0.80
C ASN A 128 2.21 5.51 -0.62
N GLY A 129 1.21 4.68 -0.87
CA GLY A 129 0.40 4.72 -2.09
C GLY A 129 -0.80 5.68 -2.06
N TYR A 130 -1.07 6.33 -0.93
CA TYR A 130 -2.18 7.26 -0.71
C TYR A 130 -1.73 8.72 -0.84
N ALA A 131 -2.67 9.64 -0.93
CA ALA A 131 -2.36 11.05 -1.05
C ALA A 131 -1.96 11.65 0.31
N ILE A 132 -1.12 12.67 0.29
CA ILE A 132 -0.76 13.43 1.48
C ILE A 132 -1.98 14.22 1.96
N ALA A 133 -2.34 14.09 3.23
CA ALA A 133 -3.38 14.88 3.87
C ALA A 133 -2.74 16.14 4.51
N ASP A 134 -2.92 17.31 3.88
CA ASP A 134 -2.40 18.56 4.41
C ASP A 134 -3.41 19.20 5.37
N PHE A 135 -3.21 18.96 6.67
CA PHE A 135 -4.06 19.51 7.74
C PHE A 135 -3.55 20.84 8.32
N ASN A 136 -2.51 21.45 7.72
CA ASN A 136 -1.96 22.72 8.19
C ASN A 136 -2.57 23.91 7.40
N PRO A 137 -3.16 24.91 8.07
CA PRO A 137 -3.42 25.01 9.51
C PRO A 137 -4.68 24.25 9.95
N TYR A 138 -4.92 24.09 11.25
CA TYR A 138 -6.11 23.44 11.82
C TYR A 138 -6.82 24.35 12.83
N LEU A 139 -8.08 24.08 13.19
CA LEU A 139 -8.85 24.92 14.13
C LEU A 139 -8.33 24.75 15.56
N GLY A 140 -8.31 25.83 16.34
CA GLY A 140 -7.86 25.82 17.74
C GLY A 140 -8.91 25.39 18.76
N SER A 141 -10.18 25.30 18.37
CA SER A 141 -11.26 24.79 19.22
C SER A 141 -12.36 24.12 18.38
N SER A 142 -13.27 23.42 19.06
CA SER A 142 -14.45 22.74 18.49
C SER A 142 -15.54 23.72 17.99
N ASN A 143 -15.13 24.77 17.26
CA ASN A 143 -16.00 25.75 16.65
C ASN A 143 -15.54 26.03 15.21
N ILE A 144 -16.48 25.99 14.25
CA ILE A 144 -16.23 26.21 12.81
C ILE A 144 -15.60 27.59 12.54
N ASP A 145 -15.91 28.58 13.38
CA ASP A 145 -15.40 29.96 13.26
C ASP A 145 -14.21 30.24 14.18
N SER A 146 -13.63 29.19 14.78
CA SER A 146 -12.43 29.33 15.61
C SER A 146 -11.22 29.83 14.82
N GLU A 147 -10.26 30.41 15.55
CA GLU A 147 -8.97 30.75 14.99
C GLU A 147 -8.21 29.50 14.54
N VAL A 148 -7.35 29.67 13.54
CA VAL A 148 -6.54 28.59 12.99
C VAL A 148 -5.14 28.61 13.60
N ILE A 149 -4.68 27.45 14.04
CA ILE A 149 -3.33 27.21 14.55
C ILE A 149 -2.47 26.73 13.38
N ARG A 150 -1.33 27.38 13.19
CA ARG A 150 -0.28 26.97 12.24
C ARG A 150 0.82 26.27 13.01
N PHE A 151 1.28 25.15 12.45
CA PHE A 151 2.48 24.48 12.92
C PHE A 151 3.53 24.47 11.82
N ASN A 152 4.79 24.24 12.17
CA ASN A 152 5.86 24.22 11.19
C ASN A 152 6.12 22.78 10.75
N ASN A 153 5.74 22.43 9.51
CA ASN A 153 5.87 21.06 8.98
C ASN A 153 7.33 20.58 8.93
N ARG A 154 8.32 21.48 9.00
CA ARG A 154 9.75 21.14 9.00
C ARG A 154 10.22 20.43 10.28
N ASP A 155 9.42 20.51 11.34
CA ASP A 155 9.73 19.96 12.65
C ASP A 155 8.99 18.63 12.92
N GLN A 156 8.33 18.05 11.91
CA GLN A 156 7.70 16.74 12.06
C GLN A 156 8.80 15.70 12.33
N LEU A 157 8.78 15.22 13.57
CA LEU A 157 9.88 14.55 14.23
C LEU A 157 10.22 13.24 13.53
N VAL A 158 11.29 13.25 12.72
CA VAL A 158 11.93 12.02 12.22
C VAL A 158 12.46 11.16 13.37
N PHE A 159 12.51 11.70 14.60
CA PHE A 159 12.81 10.97 15.83
C PHE A 159 11.77 11.26 16.91
N ILE A 160 10.91 10.28 17.19
CA ILE A 160 10.04 10.28 18.39
C ILE A 160 10.54 9.14 19.29
N ASP A 161 10.95 9.47 20.52
CA ASP A 161 11.40 8.49 21.52
C ASP A 161 12.49 7.51 21.03
N GLY A 162 13.40 8.00 20.17
CA GLY A 162 14.49 7.19 19.61
C GLY A 162 14.09 6.28 18.45
N GLN A 163 12.84 6.37 17.98
CA GLN A 163 12.30 5.68 16.81
C GLN A 163 12.24 6.61 15.59
N ILE A 164 12.47 6.05 14.41
CA ILE A 164 12.51 6.74 13.12
C ILE A 164 11.24 6.45 12.33
N GLY A 165 10.65 7.49 11.74
CA GLY A 165 9.48 7.38 10.86
C GLY A 165 9.06 8.72 10.25
N GLY A 166 8.07 8.67 9.36
CA GLY A 166 7.49 9.88 8.74
C GLY A 166 8.30 10.45 7.58
N ARG A 167 8.21 11.77 7.36
CA ARG A 167 8.82 12.45 6.19
C ARG A 167 10.10 13.18 6.57
N LEU A 168 11.19 12.83 5.89
CA LEU A 168 12.48 13.46 6.02
C LEU A 168 12.65 14.57 4.98
N TYR A 169 12.59 15.83 5.42
CA TYR A 169 12.77 17.02 4.56
C TYR A 169 14.20 17.57 4.56
N ASN A 170 15.02 17.21 5.55
CA ASN A 170 16.40 17.70 5.71
C ASN A 170 17.38 16.53 5.63
N ASN A 171 18.66 16.80 5.40
CA ASN A 171 19.67 15.76 5.41
C ASN A 171 19.78 15.12 6.80
N LEU A 172 19.74 13.79 6.85
CA LEU A 172 19.89 13.02 8.09
C LEU A 172 21.07 12.07 7.95
N LYS A 173 21.92 12.03 8.97
CA LYS A 173 23.04 11.11 9.05
C LYS A 173 22.87 10.15 10.23
N LEU A 174 22.76 8.87 9.92
CA LEU A 174 22.74 7.78 10.90
C LEU A 174 24.16 7.30 11.12
N SER A 175 24.66 7.49 12.33
CA SER A 175 25.98 7.01 12.75
C SER A 175 25.85 5.78 13.64
N ARG A 176 26.90 4.94 13.66
CA ARG A 176 26.96 3.73 14.49
C ARG A 176 26.69 4.06 15.96
N ARG A 177 25.80 3.30 16.59
CA ARG A 177 25.47 3.40 18.02
C ARG A 177 25.29 2.01 18.63
N ALA A 178 25.30 1.93 19.96
CA ALA A 178 25.18 0.67 20.69
C ALA A 178 23.79 0.03 20.53
N GLU A 179 22.74 0.84 20.49
CA GLU A 179 21.36 0.39 20.29
C GLU A 179 20.94 0.51 18.83
N PRO A 180 20.18 -0.43 18.26
CA PRO A 180 19.72 -0.33 16.87
C PRO A 180 18.75 0.85 16.69
N TYR A 181 18.74 1.47 15.51
CA TYR A 181 17.70 2.43 15.12
C TYR A 181 16.41 1.67 14.82
N ILE A 182 15.32 2.01 15.50
CA ILE A 182 14.03 1.36 15.30
C ILE A 182 13.23 2.19 14.30
N VAL A 183 12.86 1.59 13.18
CA VAL A 183 11.95 2.19 12.18
C VAL A 183 10.55 1.66 12.46
N SER A 184 9.73 2.48 13.11
CA SER A 184 8.41 2.07 13.62
C SER A 184 7.26 2.40 12.66
N SER A 185 7.45 3.33 11.74
CA SER A 185 6.53 3.67 10.64
C SER A 185 7.29 3.93 9.34
N ASP A 186 6.58 3.99 8.21
CA ASP A 186 7.18 4.21 6.90
C ASP A 186 8.01 5.50 6.89
N LEU A 187 9.28 5.40 6.48
CA LEU A 187 10.20 6.53 6.38
C LEU A 187 10.28 6.99 4.93
N THR A 188 9.84 8.22 4.65
CA THR A 188 9.93 8.81 3.31
C THR A 188 11.03 9.87 3.26
N VAL A 189 12.06 9.64 2.46
CA VAL A 189 13.09 10.65 2.15
C VAL A 189 12.56 11.56 1.05
N MET A 190 12.25 12.81 1.38
CA MET A 190 11.69 13.78 0.42
C MET A 190 12.75 14.29 -0.57
N HIS A 191 12.30 14.89 -1.66
CA HIS A 191 13.19 15.49 -2.67
C HIS A 191 14.15 16.52 -2.04
N GLY A 192 15.43 16.50 -2.46
CA GLY A 192 16.45 17.41 -1.94
C GLY A 192 16.96 17.09 -0.53
N ALA A 193 16.43 16.05 0.12
CA ALA A 193 16.99 15.49 1.35
C ALA A 193 17.85 14.26 1.03
N THR A 194 18.91 14.07 1.80
CA THR A 194 19.78 12.89 1.73
C THR A 194 19.78 12.15 3.07
N LEU A 195 19.47 10.86 3.05
CA LEU A 195 19.67 9.96 4.18
C LEU A 195 21.04 9.27 4.06
N PHE A 196 21.97 9.61 4.95
CA PHE A 196 23.29 9.00 5.05
C PHE A 196 23.27 7.90 6.12
N ILE A 197 23.74 6.70 5.77
CA ILE A 197 23.89 5.57 6.68
C ILE A 197 25.36 5.16 6.72
N ASP A 198 26.01 5.45 7.84
CA ASP A 198 27.43 5.15 8.07
C ASP A 198 27.70 3.63 8.24
N PRO A 199 28.96 3.19 8.12
CA PRO A 199 29.35 1.80 8.38
C PRO A 199 28.97 1.34 9.79
N GLY A 200 28.52 0.09 9.90
CA GLY A 200 28.17 -0.55 11.18
C GLY A 200 26.85 -0.09 11.79
N VAL A 201 26.03 0.70 11.08
CA VAL A 201 24.68 1.06 11.51
C VAL A 201 23.74 -0.15 11.43
N VAL A 202 22.91 -0.32 12.47
CA VAL A 202 21.87 -1.34 12.54
C VAL A 202 20.50 -0.67 12.54
N LEU A 203 19.66 -1.02 11.57
CA LEU A 203 18.26 -0.60 11.45
C LEU A 203 17.34 -1.79 11.72
N GLU A 204 16.35 -1.58 12.56
CA GLU A 204 15.35 -2.54 12.98
C GLU A 204 13.95 -2.11 12.54
N PHE A 205 13.33 -2.86 11.65
CA PHE A 205 12.05 -2.51 11.04
C PHE A 205 10.88 -3.23 11.71
N TYR A 206 9.81 -2.49 11.99
CA TYR A 206 8.52 -3.10 12.32
C TYR A 206 7.94 -3.87 11.12
N PRO A 207 7.06 -4.86 11.34
CA PRO A 207 6.47 -5.62 10.25
C PRO A 207 5.80 -4.70 9.22
N SER A 208 6.05 -4.96 7.93
CA SER A 208 5.53 -4.22 6.77
C SER A 208 5.86 -2.73 6.73
N VAL A 209 6.86 -2.28 7.49
CA VAL A 209 7.41 -0.93 7.42
C VAL A 209 8.59 -0.91 6.45
N GLY A 210 8.66 0.13 5.63
CA GLY A 210 9.72 0.31 4.63
C GLY A 210 10.32 1.70 4.62
N ILE A 211 11.33 1.88 3.77
CA ILE A 211 11.87 3.20 3.43
C ILE A 211 11.47 3.50 1.99
N LEU A 212 10.81 4.64 1.79
CA LEU A 212 10.57 5.23 0.48
C LEU A 212 11.60 6.34 0.24
N VAL A 213 12.31 6.30 -0.87
CA VAL A 213 13.32 7.31 -1.21
C VAL A 213 12.89 8.09 -2.45
N LEU A 214 12.53 9.37 -2.27
CA LEU A 214 12.26 10.35 -3.34
C LEU A 214 13.45 11.33 -3.53
N GLY A 215 14.29 11.48 -2.50
CA GLY A 215 15.57 12.19 -2.55
C GLY A 215 16.75 11.22 -2.74
N ASP A 216 17.79 11.38 -1.92
CA ASP A 216 18.98 10.55 -1.98
C ASP A 216 19.11 9.63 -0.76
N LEU A 217 19.54 8.39 -0.99
CA LEU A 217 19.92 7.45 0.06
C LEU A 217 21.36 6.99 -0.15
N VAL A 218 22.24 7.26 0.81
CA VAL A 218 23.66 6.92 0.77
C VAL A 218 23.97 5.96 1.91
N ALA A 219 24.02 4.66 1.60
CA ALA A 219 24.41 3.62 2.55
C ALA A 219 25.84 3.16 2.28
N GLN A 220 26.73 3.36 3.25
CA GLN A 220 28.16 3.05 3.15
C GLN A 220 28.51 1.97 4.18
N GLY A 221 28.56 0.70 3.79
CA GLY A 221 29.01 -0.39 4.66
C GLY A 221 30.44 -0.81 4.34
N THR A 222 31.20 -1.32 5.31
CA THR A 222 32.49 -1.99 5.03
C THR A 222 32.36 -3.50 5.21
N LYS A 223 33.41 -4.28 4.89
CA LYS A 223 33.40 -5.74 5.15
C LYS A 223 33.44 -6.01 6.65
N GLU A 224 34.13 -5.16 7.40
CA GLU A 224 34.30 -5.22 8.84
C GLU A 224 33.06 -4.71 9.58
N ASP A 225 32.45 -3.64 9.06
CA ASP A 225 31.29 -2.97 9.64
C ASP A 225 30.18 -2.76 8.58
N PRO A 226 29.42 -3.82 8.25
CA PRO A 226 28.34 -3.73 7.28
C PRO A 226 27.14 -2.97 7.83
N VAL A 227 26.39 -2.30 6.95
CA VAL A 227 25.07 -1.77 7.30
C VAL A 227 24.11 -2.95 7.41
N THR A 228 23.42 -3.08 8.55
CA THR A 228 22.52 -4.20 8.84
C THR A 228 21.09 -3.73 8.94
N MET A 229 20.20 -4.27 8.11
CA MET A 229 18.75 -4.05 8.17
C MET A 229 18.04 -5.34 8.54
N ARG A 230 17.37 -5.37 9.69
CA ARG A 230 16.71 -6.58 10.22
C ARG A 230 15.34 -6.27 10.82
N PRO A 231 14.49 -7.27 11.09
CA PRO A 231 13.25 -7.07 11.82
C PRO A 231 13.52 -6.63 13.27
N ALA A 232 12.68 -5.75 13.81
CA ALA A 232 12.76 -5.34 15.20
C ALA A 232 12.43 -6.49 16.15
N LYS A 233 13.17 -6.59 17.26
CA LYS A 233 12.87 -7.56 18.33
C LYS A 233 11.70 -7.02 19.16
N ILE A 234 10.48 -7.45 18.83
CA ILE A 234 9.26 -7.04 19.54
C ILE A 234 9.34 -7.57 20.99
N PHE A 235 9.50 -6.67 21.97
CA PHE A 235 9.15 -6.97 23.37
C PHE A 235 7.62 -6.89 23.50
N ASP A 236 6.94 -7.95 23.06
CA ASP A 236 5.68 -8.51 23.58
C ASP A 236 5.24 -9.67 22.66
N GLU A 237 5.53 -10.89 23.11
CA GLU A 237 5.31 -12.17 22.39
C GLU A 237 3.84 -12.59 22.23
N ARG A 238 2.85 -11.70 22.36
CA ARG A 238 1.43 -12.11 22.36
C ARG A 238 0.56 -11.69 21.18
N ARG A 239 1.09 -11.08 20.10
CA ARG A 239 0.20 -10.66 18.99
C ARG A 239 0.50 -11.02 17.55
N PHE A 240 1.60 -11.68 17.18
CA PHE A 240 1.79 -12.01 15.75
C PHE A 240 2.47 -13.35 15.52
N ARG A 241 1.82 -14.44 15.93
CA ARG A 241 1.99 -15.72 15.23
C ARG A 241 1.10 -15.70 14.00
N ARG A 242 1.61 -15.12 12.89
CA ARG A 242 1.00 -15.27 11.57
C ARG A 242 0.92 -16.78 11.28
N GLN A 243 -0.29 -17.35 11.23
CA GLN A 243 -0.49 -18.53 10.40
C GLN A 243 -0.20 -18.05 8.97
N ALA A 244 0.85 -18.58 8.36
CA ALA A 244 1.13 -18.32 6.96
C ALA A 244 -0.12 -18.67 6.15
N LYS A 245 -0.77 -17.66 5.57
CA LYS A 245 -1.84 -17.88 4.58
C LYS A 245 -1.20 -18.72 3.47
N SER A 246 -1.82 -19.84 3.11
CA SER A 246 -1.33 -20.74 2.09
C SER A 246 -1.10 -19.96 0.79
N ILE A 247 0.13 -19.96 0.28
CA ILE A 247 0.44 -19.42 -1.05
C ILE A 247 -0.21 -20.38 -2.05
N LEU A 248 -1.14 -19.87 -2.87
CA LEU A 248 -1.90 -20.66 -3.84
C LEU A 248 -1.41 -20.44 -5.27
N SER A 249 -0.59 -19.44 -5.52
CA SER A 249 0.05 -19.20 -6.82
C SER A 249 1.53 -19.58 -6.82
N ARG A 250 2.09 -20.04 -7.94
CA ARG A 250 3.55 -20.25 -8.12
C ARG A 250 3.99 -20.05 -9.56
N PHE A 251 5.29 -19.78 -9.73
CA PHE A 251 5.93 -19.73 -11.05
C PHE A 251 6.79 -20.96 -11.32
N CYS A 252 6.74 -21.44 -12.56
CA CYS A 252 7.49 -22.60 -13.03
C CYS A 252 8.21 -22.27 -14.34
N VAL A 253 9.49 -22.66 -14.44
CA VAL A 253 10.29 -22.62 -15.67
C VAL A 253 11.13 -23.90 -15.69
N ASP A 254 11.14 -24.61 -16.82
CA ASP A 254 11.91 -25.85 -17.04
C ASP A 254 11.80 -26.86 -15.87
N GLY A 255 10.57 -27.19 -15.48
CA GLY A 255 10.27 -28.20 -14.47
C GLY A 255 10.56 -27.77 -13.03
N LYS A 256 11.11 -26.57 -12.83
CA LYS A 256 11.50 -26.06 -11.51
C LYS A 256 10.52 -24.99 -11.03
N CYS A 257 9.54 -25.42 -10.24
CA CYS A 257 8.53 -24.57 -9.63
C CYS A 257 8.99 -24.02 -8.27
N GLY A 258 8.78 -22.71 -8.03
CA GLY A 258 9.12 -22.10 -6.73
C GLY A 258 9.03 -20.59 -6.73
N LYS A 259 9.69 -19.96 -5.74
CA LYS A 259 9.76 -18.50 -5.61
C LYS A 259 10.74 -17.93 -6.66
N ARG A 260 10.22 -17.57 -7.84
CA ARG A 260 10.92 -16.90 -8.95
C ARG A 260 10.26 -15.58 -9.31
N ASN A 261 10.96 -14.66 -9.99
CA ASN A 261 10.38 -13.36 -10.38
C ASN A 261 9.76 -13.41 -11.79
N GLU A 262 9.87 -14.54 -12.46
CA GLU A 262 9.27 -14.78 -13.77
C GLU A 262 8.97 -16.27 -13.92
N GLY A 263 8.01 -16.58 -14.80
CA GLY A 263 7.71 -17.95 -15.19
C GLY A 263 6.26 -18.20 -15.55
N PHE A 264 5.97 -19.46 -15.87
CA PHE A 264 4.61 -19.91 -16.14
C PHE A 264 3.80 -19.97 -14.85
N LEU A 265 2.60 -19.38 -14.88
CA LEU A 265 1.72 -19.30 -13.72
C LEU A 265 0.96 -20.61 -13.49
N GLU A 266 1.04 -21.12 -12.26
CA GLU A 266 0.19 -22.20 -11.77
C GLU A 266 -0.54 -21.80 -10.49
N THR A 267 -1.80 -22.19 -10.38
CA THR A 267 -2.61 -22.05 -9.18
C THR A 267 -2.87 -23.41 -8.53
N TYR A 268 -2.90 -23.44 -7.20
CA TYR A 268 -3.20 -24.64 -6.44
C TYR A 268 -4.71 -24.76 -6.26
N ASN A 269 -5.27 -25.86 -6.77
CA ASN A 269 -6.65 -26.23 -6.53
C ASN A 269 -6.73 -27.05 -5.24
N VAL A 270 -7.24 -26.44 -4.18
CA VAL A 270 -7.33 -27.05 -2.84
C VAL A 270 -8.24 -28.28 -2.84
N THR A 271 -9.31 -28.28 -3.64
CA THR A 271 -10.29 -29.38 -3.67
C THR A 271 -9.74 -30.63 -4.35
N THR A 272 -8.88 -30.46 -5.36
CA THR A 272 -8.26 -31.57 -6.10
C THR A 272 -6.83 -31.85 -5.67
N GLU A 273 -6.27 -31.03 -4.78
CA GLU A 273 -4.87 -31.03 -4.33
C GLU A 273 -3.84 -30.97 -5.48
N GLN A 274 -4.18 -30.28 -6.57
CA GLN A 274 -3.38 -30.23 -7.80
C GLN A 274 -2.94 -28.80 -8.15
N TRP A 275 -1.73 -28.66 -8.69
CA TRP A 275 -1.28 -27.44 -9.34
C TRP A 275 -1.77 -27.41 -10.79
N VAL A 276 -2.43 -26.33 -11.16
CA VAL A 276 -3.10 -26.20 -12.46
C VAL A 276 -2.57 -24.96 -13.17
N PRO A 277 -2.11 -25.08 -14.44
CA PRO A 277 -1.65 -23.95 -15.21
C PRO A 277 -2.80 -23.05 -15.66
N ILE A 278 -2.49 -21.78 -15.90
CA ILE A 278 -3.44 -20.79 -16.41
C ILE A 278 -3.12 -20.48 -17.89
N CYS A 279 -4.14 -20.45 -18.73
CA CYS A 279 -4.06 -20.19 -20.18
C CYS A 279 -5.14 -19.21 -20.66
N ASP A 280 -5.49 -18.26 -19.80
CA ASP A 280 -6.54 -17.30 -20.10
C ASP A 280 -6.02 -16.30 -21.14
N ALA A 281 -6.54 -16.36 -22.37
CA ALA A 281 -6.17 -15.46 -23.46
C ALA A 281 -6.45 -13.98 -23.15
N ARG A 282 -7.31 -13.68 -22.17
CA ARG A 282 -7.65 -12.32 -21.72
C ARG A 282 -7.09 -12.01 -20.33
N PHE A 283 -6.12 -12.78 -19.87
CA PHE A 283 -5.44 -12.48 -18.61
C PHE A 283 -4.73 -11.13 -18.73
N THR A 284 -5.07 -10.21 -17.82
CA THR A 284 -4.56 -8.84 -17.86
C THR A 284 -3.32 -8.68 -16.97
N GLU A 285 -2.54 -7.63 -17.22
CA GLU A 285 -1.45 -7.23 -16.32
C GLU A 285 -1.95 -6.98 -14.89
N ARG A 286 -3.20 -6.54 -14.73
CA ARG A 286 -3.84 -6.35 -13.42
C ARG A 286 -4.03 -7.65 -12.66
N ASN A 287 -4.36 -8.76 -13.34
CA ASN A 287 -4.36 -10.08 -12.72
C ASN A 287 -2.94 -10.51 -12.31
N ALA A 288 -1.95 -10.23 -13.16
CA ALA A 288 -0.55 -10.52 -12.87
C ALA A 288 -0.02 -9.72 -11.67
N GLN A 289 -0.47 -8.48 -11.49
CA GLN A 289 -0.17 -7.67 -10.31
C GLN A 289 -0.67 -8.34 -9.03
N VAL A 290 -1.88 -8.91 -9.02
CA VAL A 290 -2.40 -9.64 -7.85
C VAL A 290 -1.56 -10.89 -7.56
N VAL A 291 -1.15 -11.62 -8.59
CA VAL A 291 -0.27 -12.81 -8.46
C VAL A 291 1.10 -12.44 -7.90
N CYS A 292 1.73 -11.40 -8.46
CA CYS A 292 3.01 -10.90 -7.99
C CYS A 292 2.89 -10.46 -6.52
N LYS A 293 1.81 -9.76 -6.17
CA LYS A 293 1.51 -9.35 -4.79
C LYS A 293 1.30 -10.53 -3.86
N GLU A 294 0.56 -11.56 -4.27
CA GLU A 294 0.35 -12.81 -3.50
C GLU A 294 1.69 -13.50 -3.19
N LEU A 295 2.60 -13.53 -4.15
CA LEU A 295 3.93 -14.14 -4.03
C LEU A 295 4.95 -13.25 -3.29
N GLY A 296 4.57 -12.00 -2.97
CA GLY A 296 5.41 -11.01 -2.30
C GLY A 296 6.42 -10.31 -3.22
N TYR A 297 6.11 -10.22 -4.52
CA TYR A 297 6.86 -9.46 -5.52
C TYR A 297 6.27 -8.07 -5.77
N SER A 298 7.06 -7.23 -6.44
CA SER A 298 6.62 -5.93 -6.91
C SER A 298 5.49 -6.07 -7.92
N THR A 299 4.52 -5.16 -7.84
CA THR A 299 3.45 -5.03 -8.85
C THR A 299 3.79 -4.00 -9.93
N LEU A 300 4.96 -3.36 -9.84
CA LEU A 300 5.46 -2.39 -10.81
C LEU A 300 6.12 -3.12 -11.98
N ASN A 301 5.86 -2.70 -13.22
CA ASN A 301 6.47 -3.25 -14.44
C ASN A 301 6.24 -4.76 -14.65
N VAL A 302 5.03 -5.22 -14.34
CA VAL A 302 4.59 -6.60 -14.58
C VAL A 302 4.06 -6.72 -16.00
N TYR A 303 4.67 -7.59 -16.79
CA TYR A 303 4.23 -7.89 -18.15
C TYR A 303 3.71 -9.31 -18.24
N THR A 304 2.58 -9.48 -18.91
CA THR A 304 2.00 -10.79 -19.24
C THR A 304 2.29 -11.12 -20.69
N THR A 305 2.81 -12.32 -20.93
CA THR A 305 2.98 -12.87 -22.26
C THR A 305 2.51 -14.32 -22.30
N PHE A 306 2.39 -14.87 -23.50
CA PHE A 306 2.10 -16.28 -23.72
C PHE A 306 3.35 -16.95 -24.26
N GLY A 307 3.59 -18.19 -23.84
CA GLY A 307 4.81 -18.90 -24.23
C GLY A 307 4.64 -20.41 -24.37
N PRO A 308 5.53 -21.05 -25.15
CA PRO A 308 5.54 -22.49 -25.30
C PRO A 308 5.96 -23.19 -24.00
N ARG A 309 5.12 -24.08 -23.45
CA ARG A 309 5.47 -24.94 -22.31
C ARG A 309 5.59 -26.40 -22.73
N LEU A 310 6.75 -26.74 -23.28
CA LEU A 310 7.05 -28.06 -23.88
C LEU A 310 6.90 -29.25 -22.91
N GLU A 311 6.98 -28.99 -21.61
CA GLU A 311 6.81 -30.00 -20.55
C GLU A 311 5.33 -30.35 -20.28
N MET A 312 4.40 -29.49 -20.68
CA MET A 312 2.96 -29.64 -20.48
C MET A 312 2.31 -30.20 -21.74
N GLY A 313 2.58 -31.49 -22.00
CA GLY A 313 1.97 -32.26 -23.08
C GLY A 313 0.57 -32.81 -22.73
N PRO A 314 -0.12 -33.43 -23.71
CA PRO A 314 -1.49 -33.91 -23.58
C PRO A 314 -1.71 -34.89 -22.41
N THR A 315 -0.69 -35.68 -22.07
CA THR A 315 -0.72 -36.62 -20.93
C THR A 315 -0.71 -35.92 -19.58
N GLN A 316 0.04 -34.82 -19.42
CA GLN A 316 0.08 -34.10 -18.13
C GLN A 316 -1.19 -33.29 -17.91
N THR A 317 -1.70 -32.67 -18.98
CA THR A 317 -2.94 -31.89 -18.93
C THR A 317 -4.19 -32.75 -18.74
N SER A 318 -4.19 -34.02 -19.18
CA SER A 318 -5.33 -34.92 -18.96
C SER A 318 -5.45 -35.41 -17.50
N HIS A 319 -4.38 -35.29 -16.71
CA HIS A 319 -4.39 -35.61 -15.28
C HIS A 319 -5.02 -34.49 -14.41
N ILE A 320 -5.26 -33.31 -15.00
CA ILE A 320 -5.90 -32.17 -14.32
C ILE A 320 -7.41 -32.45 -14.21
N ARG A 321 -7.89 -32.60 -12.98
CA ARG A 321 -9.29 -32.95 -12.70
C ARG A 321 -10.26 -31.78 -12.84
N SER A 322 -9.79 -30.57 -12.56
CA SER A 322 -10.61 -29.35 -12.57
C SER A 322 -9.75 -28.17 -13.00
N TRP A 323 -10.27 -27.39 -13.94
CA TRP A 323 -9.61 -26.20 -14.49
C TRP A 323 -10.13 -24.93 -13.79
N PRO A 324 -9.25 -23.96 -13.46
CA PRO A 324 -9.68 -22.71 -12.87
C PRO A 324 -10.50 -21.90 -13.87
N HIS A 325 -11.57 -21.27 -13.41
CA HIS A 325 -12.33 -20.34 -14.24
C HIS A 325 -11.47 -19.12 -14.60
N SER A 326 -11.86 -18.41 -15.67
CA SER A 326 -11.23 -17.15 -16.02
C SER A 326 -11.59 -16.08 -14.97
N LEU A 327 -10.57 -15.49 -14.37
CA LEU A 327 -10.68 -14.51 -13.29
C LEU A 327 -10.39 -13.11 -13.82
N GLU A 328 -11.07 -12.11 -13.29
CA GLU A 328 -10.84 -10.71 -13.61
C GLU A 328 -10.67 -9.92 -12.33
N CYS A 329 -9.42 -9.50 -12.09
CA CYS A 329 -9.05 -8.81 -10.87
C CYS A 329 -9.19 -7.29 -11.02
N VAL A 330 -9.56 -6.64 -9.93
CA VAL A 330 -9.54 -5.18 -9.76
C VAL A 330 -8.13 -4.69 -9.43
N GLY A 331 -7.26 -5.55 -8.89
CA GLY A 331 -5.88 -5.26 -8.48
C GLY A 331 -5.72 -5.04 -6.97
N THR A 332 -6.84 -4.98 -6.23
CA THR A 332 -6.86 -4.78 -4.77
C THR A 332 -6.83 -6.08 -3.98
N GLU A 333 -7.13 -7.19 -4.64
CA GLU A 333 -7.24 -8.53 -4.07
C GLU A 333 -5.92 -8.99 -3.43
N ALA A 334 -6.02 -9.92 -2.48
CA ALA A 334 -4.88 -10.48 -1.75
C ALA A 334 -4.40 -11.81 -2.35
N LEU A 335 -5.32 -12.57 -2.95
CA LEU A 335 -5.06 -13.82 -3.65
C LEU A 335 -5.68 -13.72 -5.05
N LEU A 336 -5.10 -14.42 -6.03
CA LEU A 336 -5.70 -14.49 -7.36
C LEU A 336 -7.12 -15.07 -7.32
N LEU A 337 -7.35 -16.06 -6.45
CA LEU A 337 -8.66 -16.71 -6.29
C LEU A 337 -9.73 -15.83 -5.61
N ASP A 338 -9.35 -14.68 -5.05
CA ASP A 338 -10.30 -13.71 -4.48
C ASP A 338 -10.92 -12.81 -5.58
N CYS A 339 -10.40 -12.86 -6.81
CA CYS A 339 -10.89 -12.05 -7.92
C CYS A 339 -12.25 -12.56 -8.43
N GLU A 340 -13.06 -11.66 -8.99
CA GLU A 340 -14.37 -12.03 -9.52
C GLU A 340 -14.25 -12.91 -10.78
N TYR A 341 -15.22 -13.79 -10.97
CA TYR A 341 -15.32 -14.58 -12.20
C TYR A 341 -15.70 -13.69 -13.37
N ARG A 342 -15.05 -13.87 -14.51
CA ARG A 342 -15.42 -13.18 -15.74
C ARG A 342 -16.70 -13.78 -16.31
N LEU A 343 -17.85 -13.14 -16.05
CA LEU A 343 -19.20 -13.61 -16.43
C LEU A 343 -19.53 -13.49 -17.94
N ASN A 344 -18.55 -13.14 -18.78
CA ASN A 344 -18.74 -13.00 -20.23
C ASN A 344 -18.54 -14.34 -20.97
N GLY A 345 -19.54 -15.23 -20.90
CA GLY A 345 -19.94 -16.06 -22.06
C GLY A 345 -19.33 -17.45 -22.31
N TYR A 346 -18.46 -18.01 -21.47
CA TYR A 346 -18.06 -19.42 -21.60
C TYR A 346 -18.16 -20.14 -20.27
N VAL A 347 -19.32 -20.75 -20.00
CA VAL A 347 -19.61 -21.40 -18.71
C VAL A 347 -19.21 -22.87 -18.66
N ASP A 348 -19.03 -23.61 -19.77
CA ASP A 348 -19.07 -25.08 -19.63
C ASP A 348 -17.81 -25.90 -19.97
N ASN A 349 -16.70 -25.33 -20.47
CA ASN A 349 -15.52 -26.17 -20.84
C ASN A 349 -14.18 -25.41 -20.93
N TYR A 350 -13.86 -24.53 -19.96
CA TYR A 350 -12.52 -23.92 -19.94
C TYR A 350 -11.45 -24.99 -19.68
N LYS A 351 -10.59 -25.25 -20.68
CA LYS A 351 -9.42 -26.14 -20.59
C LYS A 351 -8.31 -25.55 -21.43
N CYS A 352 -7.07 -25.63 -20.95
CA CYS A 352 -5.95 -25.15 -21.75
C CYS A 352 -5.77 -26.01 -23.01
N PRO A 353 -5.61 -25.39 -24.19
CA PRO A 353 -5.38 -26.12 -25.42
C PRO A 353 -4.01 -26.82 -25.39
N TYR A 354 -3.89 -27.93 -26.11
CA TYR A 354 -2.65 -28.71 -26.22
C TYR A 354 -1.64 -28.09 -27.20
N ASP A 355 -1.86 -26.85 -27.64
CA ASP A 355 -1.04 -26.16 -28.63
C ASP A 355 0.36 -25.80 -28.11
N GLY A 356 0.57 -25.95 -26.81
CA GLY A 356 1.82 -25.66 -26.14
C GLY A 356 2.05 -24.17 -25.91
N ILE A 357 1.42 -23.27 -26.66
CA ILE A 357 1.74 -21.83 -26.74
C ILE A 357 0.80 -20.94 -25.93
N SER A 358 -0.33 -21.45 -25.47
CA SER A 358 -1.37 -20.68 -24.79
C SER A 358 -1.16 -20.53 -23.27
N TYR A 359 0.02 -20.85 -22.71
CA TYR A 359 0.27 -20.77 -21.27
C TYR A 359 0.71 -19.37 -20.85
N MET A 360 0.12 -18.90 -19.74
CA MET A 360 0.42 -17.58 -19.17
C MET A 360 1.81 -17.54 -18.57
N TYR A 361 2.62 -16.61 -19.05
CA TYR A 361 3.97 -16.33 -18.57
C TYR A 361 4.03 -14.89 -18.05
N ILE A 362 4.50 -14.71 -16.82
CA ILE A 362 4.64 -13.40 -16.20
C ILE A 362 6.12 -13.04 -16.11
N VAL A 363 6.47 -11.81 -16.52
CA VAL A 363 7.82 -11.24 -16.43
C VAL A 363 7.79 -10.01 -15.52
N ASP A 364 8.70 -9.94 -14.55
CA ASP A 364 9.02 -8.75 -13.77
C ASP A 364 10.31 -8.11 -14.32
N GLN A 365 10.22 -7.02 -15.07
CA GLN A 365 11.40 -6.35 -15.65
C GLN A 365 12.15 -5.51 -14.60
N LYS A 366 13.38 -5.93 -14.28
CA LYS A 366 14.35 -5.15 -13.50
C LYS A 366 15.40 -4.47 -14.39
N HIS A 367 15.24 -3.18 -14.73
CA HIS A 367 16.33 -2.28 -15.15
C HIS A 367 15.93 -0.82 -14.83
N CYS A 368 16.76 0.17 -14.48
CA CYS A 368 18.07 0.30 -13.81
C CYS A 368 18.28 1.83 -13.65
N GLN A 369 18.55 2.38 -12.45
CA GLN A 369 19.44 3.54 -12.23
C GLN A 369 19.71 3.81 -10.72
N VAL A 370 20.68 4.69 -10.45
CA VAL A 370 21.80 4.52 -9.50
C VAL A 370 21.46 4.67 -8.02
N MET A 371 21.44 3.54 -7.30
CA MET A 371 21.72 3.50 -5.86
C MET A 371 23.23 3.44 -5.67
N LYS A 372 23.83 4.45 -5.02
CA LYS A 372 25.26 4.42 -4.66
C LYS A 372 25.42 3.62 -3.35
N ILE A 373 25.11 2.32 -3.39
CA ILE A 373 25.53 1.41 -2.33
C ILE A 373 27.02 1.17 -2.53
N THR A 374 27.84 1.78 -1.70
CA THR A 374 29.26 1.44 -1.64
C THR A 374 29.48 0.48 -0.48
N GLY A 375 29.85 -0.76 -0.81
CA GLY A 375 30.25 -1.78 0.16
C GLY A 375 29.18 -2.81 0.53
N VAL A 376 29.28 -3.41 1.72
CA VAL A 376 28.47 -4.58 2.12
C VAL A 376 27.24 -4.15 2.92
N VAL A 377 26.05 -4.45 2.40
CA VAL A 377 24.77 -4.23 3.07
C VAL A 377 24.06 -5.58 3.25
N TYR A 378 23.73 -5.93 4.49
CA TYR A 378 22.94 -7.12 4.81
C TYR A 378 21.50 -6.70 5.10
N ALA A 379 20.57 -7.08 4.20
CA ALA A 379 19.15 -6.88 4.39
C ALA A 379 18.43 -8.22 4.55
N SER A 380 17.58 -8.32 5.57
CA SER A 380 16.67 -9.45 5.76
C SER A 380 15.58 -9.45 4.66
N PRO A 381 15.07 -10.61 4.20
CA PRO A 381 14.03 -10.70 3.18
C PRO A 381 12.69 -10.03 3.54
N PHE A 382 12.54 -9.54 4.77
CA PHE A 382 11.35 -8.82 5.26
C PHE A 382 11.45 -7.30 5.13
N VAL A 383 12.62 -6.75 4.78
CA VAL A 383 12.83 -5.31 4.63
C VAL A 383 12.49 -4.91 3.20
N ILE A 384 11.49 -4.04 3.04
CA ILE A 384 11.05 -3.54 1.74
C ILE A 384 11.64 -2.13 1.54
N LEU A 385 12.56 -1.98 0.59
CA LEU A 385 13.04 -0.69 0.12
C LEU A 385 12.24 -0.33 -1.15
N LYS A 386 11.45 0.75 -1.10
CA LYS A 386 10.69 1.23 -2.26
C LYS A 386 11.42 2.43 -2.85
N LEU A 387 11.82 2.33 -4.11
CA LEU A 387 12.44 3.42 -4.86
C LEU A 387 11.44 3.88 -5.92
N LEU A 388 10.98 5.13 -5.84
CA LEU A 388 10.12 5.75 -6.84
C LEU A 388 10.98 6.69 -7.66
N THR A 389 11.22 6.37 -8.93
CA THR A 389 11.84 7.28 -9.89
C THR A 389 10.75 8.11 -10.57
N LEU A 390 10.76 9.42 -10.36
CA LEU A 390 10.06 10.36 -11.23
C LEU A 390 10.79 10.37 -12.58
N LEU A 391 10.08 9.99 -13.65
CA LEU A 391 10.50 10.22 -15.03
C LEU A 391 10.22 11.67 -15.43
#